data_AF-A0A3B0XEJ3-F1
#
_entry.id   AF-A0A3B0XEJ3-F1
#
_cell.length_a   1.000
_cell.length_b   1.000
_cell.length_c   1.000
_cell.angle_alpha   90.00
_cell.angle_beta   90.00
_cell.angle_gamma   90.00
#
_symmetry.space_group_name_H-M   'P 1'
#
loop_
_entity.id
_entity.type
_entity.pdbx_description
1 polymer ?
#
loop_
_entity_poly.entity_id
_entity_poly.type
_entity_poly.pdbx_seq_one_letter_code
_entity_poly.pdbx_strand_id
1 'polypeptide(L)'
;MKPCSKKISILFILILSVLSAGAFADTYKYHADVKGMVCAFCAYSVSKNISKLPGVDADSVNIDLKGGQLDFNSSQIISNKELSELFIESGFTVSNLSYKKTSKNTATASADIILDLKIDAFKTDQFIKVIETIGAMAANSSARLIIKSPPSQEDTILKPLLMGRQQVVKVQFIPVQSDIVHIRLTEISD
;
A
#
# COMPACT_ATOMS: atom_id res chain seq x y z
N MET A 1 20.18 -62.33 -12.44
CA MET A 1 18.81 -62.38 -13.01
C MET A 1 17.82 -62.23 -11.86
N LYS A 2 16.89 -61.26 -11.77
CA LYS A 2 16.41 -60.15 -12.60
C LYS A 2 15.93 -59.02 -11.64
N PRO A 3 16.00 -57.74 -12.03
CA PRO A 3 15.48 -56.60 -11.25
C PRO A 3 13.99 -56.34 -11.56
N CYS A 4 13.21 -56.01 -10.52
CA CYS A 4 11.81 -55.56 -10.55
C CYS A 4 11.66 -54.61 -9.34
N SER A 5 11.10 -53.40 -9.36
CA SER A 5 10.28 -52.69 -10.33
C SER A 5 10.52 -51.17 -10.16
N LYS A 6 11.15 -50.51 -11.15
CA LYS A 6 11.08 -49.05 -11.33
C LYS A 6 9.97 -48.76 -12.34
N LYS A 7 8.71 -48.73 -11.91
CA LYS A 7 7.56 -48.31 -12.76
C LYS A 7 6.50 -47.46 -12.04
N ILE A 8 6.83 -46.90 -10.89
CA ILE A 8 6.00 -45.92 -10.17
C ILE A 8 6.87 -44.69 -9.94
N SER A 9 6.96 -43.80 -10.93
CA SER A 9 7.51 -42.44 -10.69
C SER A 9 7.34 -41.48 -11.86
N ILE A 10 6.78 -41.88 -13.01
CA ILE A 10 6.80 -41.02 -14.22
C ILE A 10 5.40 -40.49 -14.57
N LEU A 11 4.31 -41.10 -14.09
CA LEU A 11 2.95 -40.66 -14.46
C LEU A 11 2.42 -39.48 -13.61
N PHE A 12 2.98 -39.24 -12.42
CA PHE A 12 2.50 -38.16 -11.53
C PHE A 12 3.12 -36.78 -11.80
N ILE A 13 4.20 -36.72 -12.61
CA ILE A 13 4.92 -35.47 -12.89
C ILE A 13 4.29 -34.71 -14.08
N LEU A 14 3.47 -35.37 -14.91
CA LEU A 14 2.93 -34.79 -16.14
C LEU A 14 1.63 -33.98 -15.98
N ILE A 15 1.06 -33.91 -14.77
CA ILE A 15 -0.20 -33.18 -14.51
C ILE A 15 0.04 -31.78 -13.91
N LEU A 16 1.25 -31.45 -13.46
CA LEU A 16 1.55 -30.16 -12.81
C LEU A 16 2.19 -29.10 -13.72
N SER A 17 2.09 -29.26 -15.04
CA SER A 17 2.65 -28.30 -16.01
C SER A 17 1.60 -27.50 -16.79
N VAL A 18 0.31 -27.63 -16.48
CA VAL A 18 -0.77 -26.91 -17.17
C VAL A 18 -1.63 -26.16 -16.16
N LEU A 19 -1.07 -25.11 -15.54
CA LEU A 19 -1.87 -24.01 -15.03
C LEU A 19 -1.06 -22.70 -14.89
N SER A 20 -0.22 -22.39 -15.87
CA SER A 20 0.09 -20.98 -16.16
C SER A 20 -1.00 -20.43 -17.08
N ALA A 21 -2.27 -20.54 -16.65
CA ALA A 21 -3.29 -19.64 -17.14
C ALA A 21 -2.89 -18.27 -16.61
N GLY A 22 -2.29 -17.45 -17.46
CA GLY A 22 -2.21 -16.01 -17.18
C GLY A 22 -3.64 -15.57 -16.94
N ALA A 23 -4.00 -15.39 -15.66
CA ALA A 23 -5.26 -14.80 -15.30
C ALA A 23 -5.24 -13.41 -15.93
N PHE A 24 -6.03 -13.22 -16.99
CA PHE A 24 -6.42 -11.90 -17.46
C PHE A 24 -7.25 -11.29 -16.33
N ALA A 25 -6.56 -10.79 -15.30
CA ALA A 25 -7.18 -10.17 -14.15
C ALA A 25 -7.67 -8.80 -14.60
N ASP A 26 -8.96 -8.72 -14.84
CA ASP A 26 -9.67 -7.46 -15.05
C ASP A 26 -9.28 -6.48 -13.93
N THR A 27 -8.78 -5.30 -14.29
CA THR A 27 -8.43 -4.26 -13.32
C THR A 27 -9.44 -3.12 -13.43
N TYR A 28 -10.04 -2.75 -12.30
CA TYR A 28 -10.99 -1.63 -12.20
C TYR A 28 -10.25 -0.44 -11.60
N LYS A 29 -10.15 0.66 -12.35
CA LYS A 29 -9.61 1.93 -11.85
C LYS A 29 -10.76 2.75 -11.27
N TYR A 30 -10.69 3.07 -10.00
CA TYR A 30 -11.69 3.84 -9.25
C TYR A 30 -11.25 5.28 -9.05
N HIS A 31 -12.22 6.18 -9.07
CA HIS A 31 -12.10 7.58 -8.68
C HIS A 31 -13.26 7.95 -7.76
N ALA A 32 -12.99 8.63 -6.66
CA ALA A 32 -14.00 9.08 -5.71
C ALA A 32 -13.59 10.38 -5.01
N ASP A 33 -14.59 11.13 -4.55
CA ASP A 33 -14.39 12.28 -3.67
C ASP A 33 -14.54 11.84 -2.21
N VAL A 34 -13.65 12.32 -1.35
CA VAL A 34 -13.61 12.03 0.09
C VAL A 34 -13.65 13.33 0.87
N LYS A 35 -14.67 13.49 1.70
CA LYS A 35 -14.85 14.63 2.61
C LYS A 35 -14.44 14.26 4.04
N GLY A 36 -13.98 15.26 4.80
CA GLY A 36 -13.57 15.12 6.20
C GLY A 36 -12.06 14.96 6.40
N MET A 37 -11.27 14.83 5.32
CA MET A 37 -9.82 14.85 5.41
C MET A 37 -9.34 16.30 5.57
N VAL A 38 -8.67 16.61 6.69
CA VAL A 38 -8.17 17.97 6.97
C VAL A 38 -6.64 18.04 7.14
N CYS A 39 -5.98 16.88 7.28
CA CYS A 39 -4.53 16.80 7.40
C CYS A 39 -3.99 15.50 6.76
N ALA A 40 -2.67 15.44 6.58
CA ALA A 40 -1.99 14.28 5.99
C ALA A 40 -2.21 12.99 6.78
N PHE A 41 -2.40 13.07 8.11
CA PHE A 41 -2.74 11.89 8.91
C PHE A 41 -4.15 11.36 8.61
N CYS A 42 -5.14 12.24 8.34
CA CYS A 42 -6.46 11.82 7.87
C CYS A 42 -6.38 11.16 6.50
N ALA A 43 -5.61 11.73 5.57
CA ALA A 43 -5.34 11.12 4.27
C ALA A 43 -4.71 9.72 4.42
N TYR A 44 -3.70 9.60 5.29
CA TYR A 44 -3.09 8.30 5.60
C TYR A 44 -4.11 7.28 6.14
N SER A 45 -4.99 7.70 7.06
CA SER A 45 -6.05 6.84 7.59
C SER A 45 -6.98 6.33 6.48
N VAL A 46 -7.35 7.21 5.54
CA VAL A 46 -8.16 6.84 4.37
C VAL A 46 -7.42 5.81 3.50
N SER A 47 -6.14 6.05 3.17
CA SER A 47 -5.36 5.10 2.37
C SER A 47 -5.20 3.75 3.07
N LYS A 48 -4.94 3.76 4.38
CA LYS A 48 -4.76 2.54 5.18
C LYS A 48 -6.03 1.69 5.19
N ASN A 49 -7.19 2.33 5.31
CA ASN A 49 -8.47 1.62 5.35
C ASN A 49 -8.82 1.01 4.00
N ILE A 50 -8.64 1.75 2.89
CA ILE A 50 -8.98 1.21 1.57
C ILE A 50 -8.04 0.10 1.13
N SER A 51 -6.75 0.17 1.48
CA SER A 51 -5.78 -0.90 1.18
C SER A 51 -6.09 -2.24 1.85
N LYS A 52 -6.99 -2.27 2.85
CA LYS A 52 -7.45 -3.52 3.49
C LYS A 52 -8.60 -4.18 2.73
N LEU A 53 -9.26 -3.48 1.81
CA LEU A 53 -10.37 -4.06 1.07
C LEU A 53 -9.87 -5.16 0.13
N PRO A 54 -10.59 -6.28 0.01
CA PRO A 54 -10.22 -7.35 -0.90
C PRO A 54 -10.14 -6.84 -2.34
N GLY A 55 -9.11 -7.28 -3.05
CA GLY A 55 -8.83 -6.93 -4.44
C GLY A 55 -8.23 -5.55 -4.66
N VAL A 56 -8.17 -4.66 -3.67
CA VAL A 56 -7.50 -3.36 -3.80
C VAL A 56 -5.99 -3.55 -3.91
N ASP A 57 -5.39 -2.91 -4.91
CA ASP A 57 -3.95 -2.81 -5.08
C ASP A 57 -3.45 -1.64 -4.21
N ALA A 58 -2.84 -1.94 -3.05
CA ALA A 58 -2.36 -0.94 -2.11
C ALA A 58 -1.34 0.02 -2.74
N ASP A 59 -0.58 -0.42 -3.74
CA ASP A 59 0.44 0.38 -4.40
C ASP A 59 -0.16 1.40 -5.36
N SER A 60 -1.42 1.19 -5.78
CA SER A 60 -2.16 2.12 -6.64
C SER A 60 -2.94 3.21 -5.90
N VAL A 61 -3.08 3.11 -4.57
CA VAL A 61 -3.87 4.07 -3.79
C VAL A 61 -3.18 5.44 -3.80
N ASN A 62 -3.90 6.45 -4.27
CA ASN A 62 -3.46 7.83 -4.36
C ASN A 62 -4.52 8.76 -3.76
N ILE A 63 -4.09 9.73 -2.95
CA ILE A 63 -4.97 10.70 -2.31
C ILE A 63 -4.47 12.12 -2.62
N ASP A 64 -5.36 12.93 -3.19
CA ASP A 64 -5.20 14.38 -3.24
C ASP A 64 -5.98 15.00 -2.07
N LEU A 65 -5.26 15.44 -1.04
CA LEU A 65 -5.88 16.08 0.13
C LEU A 65 -6.48 17.46 -0.20
N LYS A 66 -5.93 18.20 -1.16
CA LYS A 66 -6.45 19.53 -1.52
C LYS A 66 -7.70 19.40 -2.37
N GLY A 67 -7.68 18.50 -3.35
CA GLY A 67 -8.84 18.18 -4.18
C GLY A 67 -9.89 17.34 -3.46
N GLY A 68 -9.53 16.66 -2.37
CA GLY A 68 -10.39 15.71 -1.68
C GLY A 68 -10.67 14.48 -2.53
N GLN A 69 -9.69 14.02 -3.31
CA GLN A 69 -9.87 12.93 -4.28
C GLN A 69 -9.12 11.67 -3.86
N LEU A 70 -9.67 10.52 -4.24
CA LEU A 70 -9.13 9.19 -4.00
C LEU A 70 -9.17 8.38 -5.28
N ASP A 71 -8.01 7.90 -5.71
CA ASP A 71 -7.84 6.99 -6.84
C ASP A 71 -7.22 5.68 -6.36
N PHE A 72 -7.69 4.56 -6.91
CA PHE A 72 -7.10 3.24 -6.65
C PHE A 72 -7.51 2.23 -7.72
N ASN A 73 -6.76 1.14 -7.81
CA ASN A 73 -7.06 0.00 -8.65
C ASN A 73 -7.58 -1.16 -7.79
N SER A 74 -8.51 -1.94 -8.35
CA SER A 74 -8.99 -3.16 -7.73
C SER A 74 -9.13 -4.28 -8.77
N SER A 75 -8.84 -5.52 -8.38
CA SER A 75 -9.12 -6.72 -9.19
C SER A 75 -10.58 -7.17 -9.13
N GLN A 76 -11.37 -6.59 -8.22
CA GLN A 76 -12.78 -6.87 -8.05
C GLN A 76 -13.62 -5.58 -8.03
N ILE A 77 -14.89 -5.70 -8.38
CA ILE A 77 -15.82 -4.58 -8.27
C ILE A 77 -16.11 -4.34 -6.79
N ILE A 78 -15.86 -3.12 -6.32
CA ILE A 78 -16.22 -2.62 -5.01
C ILE A 78 -17.45 -1.74 -5.15
N SER A 79 -18.46 -2.00 -4.34
CA SER A 79 -19.71 -1.24 -4.33
C SER A 79 -19.57 0.06 -3.54
N ASN A 80 -20.43 1.04 -3.85
CA ASN A 80 -20.50 2.29 -3.07
C ASN A 80 -20.85 2.04 -1.59
N LYS A 81 -21.67 1.02 -1.32
CA LYS A 81 -22.05 0.63 0.04
C LYS A 81 -20.84 0.17 0.86
N GLU A 82 -20.02 -0.73 0.31
CA GLU A 82 -18.81 -1.21 0.99
C GLU A 82 -17.83 -0.07 1.30
N LEU A 83 -17.63 0.86 0.36
CA LEU A 83 -16.78 2.04 0.59
C LEU A 83 -17.38 2.98 1.65
N SER A 84 -18.69 3.19 1.62
CA SER A 84 -19.36 4.04 2.61
C SER A 84 -19.25 3.45 4.01
N GLU A 85 -19.51 2.14 4.17
CA GLU A 85 -19.40 1.43 5.45
C GLU A 85 -17.99 1.49 6.03
N LEU A 86 -16.96 1.33 5.19
CA LEU A 86 -15.55 1.43 5.60
C LEU A 86 -15.21 2.79 6.24
N PHE A 87 -15.82 3.87 5.77
CA PHE A 87 -15.46 5.23 6.15
C PHE A 87 -16.39 5.89 7.17
N ILE A 88 -17.60 5.34 7.37
CA ILE A 88 -18.55 5.81 8.40
C ILE A 88 -17.91 5.80 9.79
N GLU A 89 -17.23 4.69 10.17
CA GLU A 89 -16.59 4.58 11.48
C GLU A 89 -15.43 5.56 11.68
N SER A 90 -14.78 5.97 10.58
CA SER A 90 -13.65 6.90 10.59
C SER A 90 -14.08 8.36 10.44
N GLY A 91 -15.38 8.64 10.29
CA GLY A 91 -15.92 9.99 10.14
C GLY A 91 -15.70 10.62 8.76
N PHE A 92 -15.36 9.82 7.74
CA PHE A 92 -15.19 10.30 6.36
C PHE A 92 -16.42 9.98 5.51
N THR A 93 -16.71 10.84 4.53
CA THR A 93 -17.82 10.63 3.60
C THR A 93 -17.28 10.48 2.19
N VAL A 94 -17.67 9.40 1.50
CA VAL A 94 -17.28 9.16 0.11
C VAL A 94 -18.44 9.46 -0.83
N SER A 95 -18.15 10.18 -1.92
CA SER A 95 -19.12 10.56 -2.95
C SER A 95 -18.49 10.45 -4.35
N ASN A 96 -19.32 10.60 -5.39
CA ASN A 96 -18.88 10.62 -6.79
C ASN A 96 -18.03 9.41 -7.22
N LEU A 97 -18.33 8.24 -6.65
CA LEU A 97 -17.66 6.98 -6.99
C LEU A 97 -17.90 6.63 -8.46
N SER A 98 -16.82 6.51 -9.21
CA SER A 98 -16.83 6.03 -10.59
C SER A 98 -15.70 5.03 -10.80
N TYR A 99 -15.86 4.12 -11.76
CA TYR A 99 -14.80 3.20 -12.13
C TYR A 99 -14.77 2.89 -13.62
N LYS A 100 -13.59 2.55 -14.13
CA LYS A 100 -13.37 2.09 -15.50
C LYS A 100 -12.61 0.78 -15.50
N LYS A 101 -13.13 -0.21 -16.23
CA LYS A 101 -12.44 -1.47 -16.48
C LYS A 101 -11.27 -1.22 -17.44
N THR A 102 -10.07 -1.63 -17.06
CA THR A 102 -8.83 -1.51 -17.82
C THR A 102 -8.20 -2.88 -17.96
N SER A 103 -7.73 -3.22 -19.17
CA SER A 103 -6.87 -4.37 -19.40
C SER A 103 -5.43 -3.96 -19.04
N LYS A 104 -4.84 -4.57 -18.01
CA LYS A 104 -3.54 -4.17 -17.46
C LYS A 104 -2.44 -4.37 -18.52
N ASN A 105 -1.72 -3.30 -18.87
CA ASN A 105 -0.41 -3.37 -19.49
C ASN A 105 0.63 -3.11 -18.38
N THR A 106 1.57 -4.03 -18.21
CA THR A 106 2.51 -4.07 -17.10
C THR A 106 3.45 -2.86 -17.14
N ALA A 107 3.46 -2.05 -16.08
CA ALA A 107 4.42 -0.95 -15.94
C ALA A 107 5.75 -1.45 -15.35
N THR A 108 6.83 -0.88 -15.87
CA THR A 108 8.24 -1.20 -15.69
C THR A 108 8.80 -0.66 -14.37
N ALA A 109 9.75 -1.41 -13.78
CA ALA A 109 10.40 -1.12 -12.51
C ALA A 109 11.22 0.20 -12.50
N SER A 110 11.03 1.02 -11.45
CA SER A 110 11.80 2.23 -11.11
C SER A 110 12.82 1.94 -10.00
N ALA A 111 13.82 2.83 -9.84
CA ALA A 111 14.94 2.65 -8.91
C ALA A 111 14.53 2.87 -7.44
N ASP A 112 14.79 1.88 -6.58
CA ASP A 112 14.49 1.91 -5.14
C ASP A 112 15.62 2.59 -4.34
N ILE A 113 15.28 3.54 -3.45
CA ILE A 113 16.18 4.00 -2.38
C ILE A 113 15.77 3.29 -1.07
N ILE A 114 16.64 2.41 -0.57
CA ILE A 114 16.38 1.57 0.61
C ILE A 114 17.22 2.05 1.79
N LEU A 115 16.60 2.37 2.93
CA LEU A 115 17.27 2.78 4.17
C LEU A 115 16.86 1.86 5.33
N ASP A 116 17.75 0.94 5.72
CA ASP A 116 17.52 0.05 6.86
C ASP A 116 18.10 0.65 8.14
N LEU A 117 17.24 0.97 9.10
CA LEU A 117 17.62 1.58 10.38
C LEU A 117 17.31 0.64 11.54
N LYS A 118 18.33 0.27 12.32
CA LYS A 118 18.12 -0.39 13.61
C LYS A 118 17.89 0.70 14.67
N ILE A 119 16.68 0.81 15.19
CA ILE A 119 16.35 1.79 16.21
C ILE A 119 16.26 1.06 17.55
N ASP A 120 17.30 1.21 18.38
CA ASP A 120 17.19 0.84 19.78
C ASP A 120 16.25 1.87 20.43
N ALA A 121 15.08 1.41 20.88
CA ALA A 121 13.91 2.22 21.18
C ALA A 121 14.05 3.13 22.42
N PHE A 122 15.06 4.00 22.54
CA PHE A 122 15.20 4.94 23.68
C PHE A 122 15.94 6.27 23.40
N LYS A 123 16.25 6.62 22.14
CA LYS A 123 16.71 8.00 21.78
C LYS A 123 15.75 8.66 20.78
N THR A 124 14.54 8.91 21.24
CA THR A 124 13.41 9.47 20.46
C THR A 124 13.78 10.75 19.71
N ASP A 125 14.51 11.68 20.33
CA ASP A 125 14.70 13.03 19.75
C ASP A 125 15.56 13.07 18.47
N GLN A 126 16.57 12.19 18.37
CA GLN A 126 17.43 12.13 17.17
C GLN A 126 16.71 11.42 16.02
N PHE A 127 15.95 10.38 16.34
CA PHE A 127 15.17 9.64 15.37
C PHE A 127 14.05 10.49 14.76
N ILE A 128 13.32 11.25 15.58
CA ILE A 128 12.25 12.15 15.12
C ILE A 128 12.77 13.14 14.07
N LYS A 129 13.94 13.73 14.28
CA LYS A 129 14.56 14.67 13.31
C LYS A 129 14.90 14.01 11.98
N VAL A 130 15.43 12.79 12.00
CA VAL A 130 15.72 12.02 10.77
C VAL A 130 14.43 11.77 10.01
N ILE A 131 13.40 11.32 10.72
CA ILE A 131 12.08 11.03 10.17
C ILE A 131 11.43 12.30 9.59
N GLU A 132 11.45 13.42 10.30
CA GLU A 132 10.93 14.71 9.81
C GLU A 132 11.62 15.16 8.53
N THR A 133 12.94 14.98 8.44
CA THR A 133 13.75 15.33 7.26
C THR A 133 13.37 14.45 6.07
N ILE A 134 13.30 13.13 6.27
CA ILE A 134 12.89 12.18 5.22
C ILE A 134 11.46 12.49 4.77
N GLY A 135 10.55 12.76 5.70
CA GLY A 135 9.18 13.16 5.39
C GLY A 135 9.10 14.44 4.56
N ALA A 136 9.95 15.44 4.85
CA ALA A 136 10.03 16.67 4.06
C ALA A 136 10.59 16.44 2.65
N MET A 137 11.55 15.53 2.49
CA MET A 137 12.06 15.15 1.16
C MET A 137 11.00 14.40 0.34
N ALA A 138 10.31 13.44 0.97
CA ALA A 138 9.26 12.65 0.33
C ALA A 138 8.03 13.50 -0.06
N ALA A 139 7.71 14.55 0.72
CA ALA A 139 6.62 15.47 0.38
C ALA A 139 6.87 16.26 -0.93
N ASN A 140 8.14 16.42 -1.32
CA ASN A 140 8.54 17.19 -2.50
C ASN A 140 8.96 16.31 -3.68
N SER A 141 8.81 14.98 -3.58
CA SER A 141 9.06 14.03 -4.64
C SER A 141 7.81 13.19 -4.93
N SER A 142 7.76 12.53 -6.09
CA SER A 142 6.70 11.55 -6.40
C SER A 142 6.90 10.23 -5.64
N ALA A 143 7.65 10.22 -4.53
CA ALA A 143 8.04 9.00 -3.87
C ALA A 143 7.06 8.59 -2.77
N ARG A 144 6.93 7.27 -2.59
CA ARG A 144 6.22 6.63 -1.49
C ARG A 144 7.20 6.23 -0.40
N LEU A 145 6.89 6.62 0.83
CA LEU A 145 7.60 6.22 2.03
C LEU A 145 6.97 4.93 2.57
N ILE A 146 7.65 3.79 2.41
CA ILE A 146 7.24 2.50 2.96
C ILE A 146 7.93 2.32 4.31
N ILE A 147 7.15 2.12 5.37
CA ILE A 147 7.64 1.91 6.73
C ILE A 147 7.23 0.51 7.18
N LYS A 148 8.20 -0.38 7.44
CA LYS A 148 7.94 -1.68 8.07
C LYS A 148 8.34 -1.62 9.53
N SER A 149 7.40 -1.79 10.44
CA SER A 149 7.63 -1.63 11.88
C SER A 149 6.59 -2.43 12.70
N PRO A 150 6.83 -2.72 13.99
CA PRO A 150 5.79 -3.24 14.88
C PRO A 150 4.56 -2.35 14.90
N PRO A 151 3.34 -2.94 14.94
CA PRO A 151 2.09 -2.17 14.97
C PRO A 151 2.00 -1.22 16.17
N SER A 152 2.65 -1.55 17.29
CA SER A 152 2.71 -0.69 18.48
C SER A 152 3.45 0.63 18.26
N GLN A 153 4.29 0.74 17.23
CA GLN A 153 5.10 1.92 16.92
C GLN A 153 4.50 2.79 15.81
N GLU A 154 3.39 2.35 15.19
CA GLU A 154 2.80 3.03 14.05
C GLU A 154 2.50 4.51 14.36
N ASP A 155 1.72 4.77 15.40
CA ASP A 155 1.37 6.13 15.80
C ASP A 155 2.59 6.98 16.19
N THR A 156 3.56 6.38 16.90
CA THR A 156 4.78 7.04 17.34
C THR A 156 5.62 7.52 16.16
N ILE A 157 5.65 6.74 15.07
CA ILE A 157 6.40 7.07 13.84
C ILE A 157 5.59 8.03 12.96
N LEU A 158 4.28 7.81 12.83
CA LEU A 158 3.46 8.53 11.85
C LEU A 158 2.95 9.89 12.33
N LYS A 159 2.67 10.07 13.63
CA LYS A 159 2.19 11.36 14.13
C LYS A 159 3.18 12.51 13.85
N PRO A 160 4.48 12.40 14.15
CA PRO A 160 5.47 13.43 13.82
C PRO A 160 5.59 13.71 12.32
N LEU A 161 5.37 12.70 11.50
CA LEU A 161 5.44 12.79 10.04
C LEU A 161 4.25 13.52 9.42
N LEU A 162 3.04 13.26 9.91
CA LEU A 162 1.81 13.55 9.17
C LEU A 162 0.84 14.45 9.92
N MET A 163 0.87 14.44 11.26
CA MET A 163 -0.15 15.14 12.05
C MET A 163 0.00 16.66 11.86
N GLY A 164 -1.11 17.32 11.52
CA GLY A 164 -1.15 18.77 11.28
C GLY A 164 -0.50 19.23 9.97
N ARG A 165 0.14 18.36 9.19
CA ARG A 165 0.71 18.72 7.89
C ARG A 165 -0.36 18.74 6.81
N GLN A 166 -0.36 19.78 5.97
CA GLN A 166 -1.28 19.91 4.82
C GLN A 166 -0.71 19.34 3.51
N GLN A 167 0.59 19.07 3.46
CA GLN A 167 1.21 18.34 2.35
C GLN A 167 1.14 16.84 2.63
N VAL A 168 0.56 16.09 1.70
CA VAL A 168 0.44 14.63 1.82
C VAL A 168 1.79 13.99 1.52
N VAL A 169 2.36 13.33 2.51
CA VAL A 169 3.41 12.33 2.27
C VAL A 169 2.71 11.01 1.99
N LYS A 170 2.99 10.39 0.84
CA LYS A 170 2.43 9.08 0.50
C LYS A 170 3.14 8.02 1.34
N VAL A 171 2.52 7.62 2.45
CA VAL A 171 3.09 6.65 3.39
C VAL A 171 2.33 5.33 3.33
N GLN A 172 3.08 4.23 3.27
CA GLN A 172 2.54 2.88 3.42
C GLN A 172 3.20 2.20 4.61
N PHE A 173 2.42 1.96 5.66
CA PHE A 173 2.88 1.24 6.83
C PHE A 173 2.58 -0.25 6.69
N ILE A 174 3.61 -1.09 6.84
CA ILE A 174 3.50 -2.55 6.76
C ILE A 174 3.87 -3.12 8.14
N PRO A 175 2.90 -3.68 8.89
CA PRO A 175 3.19 -4.22 10.21
C PRO A 175 4.11 -5.45 10.10
N VAL A 176 5.16 -5.51 10.91
CA VAL A 176 6.08 -6.66 11.00
C VAL A 176 6.39 -7.01 12.46
N GLN A 177 6.63 -8.29 12.74
CA GLN A 177 7.08 -8.77 14.05
C GLN A 177 8.62 -8.72 14.13
N SER A 178 9.18 -7.52 14.08
CA SER A 178 10.63 -7.27 14.09
C SER A 178 10.94 -6.02 14.89
N ASP A 179 12.03 -6.01 15.63
CA ASP A 179 12.50 -4.84 16.37
C ASP A 179 13.23 -3.82 15.47
N ILE A 180 13.31 -4.12 14.16
CA ILE A 180 13.96 -3.28 13.15
C ILE A 180 12.89 -2.51 12.38
N VAL A 181 13.10 -1.20 12.23
CA VAL A 181 12.25 -0.34 11.40
C VAL A 181 12.89 -0.16 10.04
N HIS A 182 12.25 -0.72 9.01
CA HIS A 182 12.70 -0.58 7.63
C HIS A 182 12.00 0.60 6.98
N ILE A 183 12.77 1.56 6.46
CA ILE A 183 12.24 2.73 5.77
C ILE A 183 12.72 2.72 4.33
N ARG A 184 11.79 2.64 3.40
CA ARG A 184 12.10 2.67 1.97
C ARG A 184 11.42 3.87 1.34
N LEU A 185 12.16 4.56 0.49
CA LEU A 185 11.60 5.59 -0.39
C LEU A 185 11.62 5.01 -1.81
N THR A 186 10.45 4.83 -2.40
CA THR A 186 10.32 4.27 -3.76
C THR A 186 9.64 5.30 -4.66
N GLU A 187 10.12 5.51 -5.88
CA GLU A 187 9.44 6.41 -6.81
C GLU A 187 8.12 5.79 -7.28
N ILE A 188 7.06 6.58 -7.23
CA ILE A 188 5.78 6.19 -7.81
C ILE A 188 5.85 6.56 -9.29
N SER A 189 5.93 5.53 -10.13
CA SER A 189 5.77 5.67 -11.57
C SER A 189 4.30 5.94 -11.89
N ASP A 190 4.00 7.08 -12.52
CA ASP A 190 2.67 7.38 -13.08
C ASP A 190 2.28 6.44 -14.23
#